data_AF-A0A366ZZY8-F1
#
_entry.id   AF-A0A366ZZY8-F1
#
_cell.length_a   1.000
_cell.length_b   1.000
_cell.length_c   1.000
_cell.angle_alpha   90.00
_cell.angle_beta   90.00
_cell.angle_gamma   90.00
#
_symmetry.space_group_name_H-M   'P 1'
#
loop_
_entity.id
_entity.type
_entity.pdbx_description
1 polymer ?
#
loop_
_entity_poly.entity_id
_entity_poly.type
_entity_poly.pdbx_seq_one_letter_code
_entity_poly.pdbx_strand_id
1 'polypeptide(L)'
;MSAVALLALLAGCGEDEPDAPPSVQVTVGPQDVEVQPTQYCLGGDGERYSITPPIIEVSPDSPITLTVPETVAEQGWGVQVFDDQLVEVIGEVDVESGETSFDVNSSDVVPAAFYLVVVEDKGTDCGEFSGAWPVGFIRAG
;
A
#
# COMPACT_ATOMS: atom_id res chain seq x y z
N MET A 1 -20.60 -52.40 31.02
CA MET A 1 -20.96 -51.57 29.84
C MET A 1 -20.96 -50.11 30.28
N SER A 2 -19.98 -49.34 29.84
CA SER A 2 -20.08 -47.87 29.76
C SER A 2 -19.04 -47.42 28.75
N ALA A 3 -19.53 -47.14 27.55
CA ALA A 3 -18.79 -46.46 26.50
C ALA A 3 -18.85 -44.96 26.81
N VAL A 4 -17.71 -44.29 26.81
CA VAL A 4 -17.65 -42.83 26.77
C VAL A 4 -16.93 -42.47 25.49
N ALA A 5 -17.74 -42.13 24.48
CA ALA A 5 -17.33 -41.47 23.25
C ALA A 5 -17.94 -40.07 23.26
N LEU A 6 -17.09 -39.05 23.12
CA LEU A 6 -17.37 -37.66 22.69
C LEU A 6 -15.96 -37.06 22.46
N LEU A 7 -15.40 -36.94 21.24
CA LEU A 7 -15.77 -36.03 20.13
C LEU A 7 -16.11 -34.63 20.65
N ALA A 8 -15.62 -33.50 20.14
CA ALA A 8 -14.56 -33.12 19.22
C ALA A 8 -14.51 -31.57 19.29
N LEU A 9 -13.37 -30.97 18.93
CA LEU A 9 -13.22 -29.72 18.19
C LEU A 9 -14.11 -28.51 18.57
N LEU A 10 -13.52 -27.49 19.18
CA LEU A 10 -13.79 -26.07 18.91
C LEU A 10 -12.54 -25.27 19.31
N ALA A 11 -11.47 -25.38 18.52
CA ALA A 11 -10.49 -24.29 18.44
C ALA A 11 -11.16 -23.23 17.59
N GLY A 12 -11.78 -22.24 18.24
CA GLY A 12 -12.27 -21.06 17.55
C GLY A 12 -11.05 -20.29 17.07
N CYS A 13 -10.76 -20.42 15.77
CA CYS A 13 -9.98 -19.43 15.04
C CYS A 13 -10.81 -18.15 15.07
N GLY A 14 -10.47 -17.24 15.98
CA GLY A 14 -10.80 -15.84 15.72
C GLY A 14 -10.02 -15.47 14.46
N GLU A 15 -10.73 -15.00 13.45
CA GLU A 15 -10.10 -14.27 12.36
C GLU A 15 -9.37 -13.09 13.02
N ASP A 16 -8.05 -13.22 13.17
CA ASP A 16 -7.21 -12.15 13.69
C ASP A 16 -7.26 -11.01 12.66
N GLU A 17 -8.22 -10.10 12.83
CA GLU A 17 -8.17 -8.79 12.17
C GLU A 17 -6.81 -8.17 12.50
N PRO A 18 -6.09 -7.63 11.51
CA PRO A 18 -4.73 -7.17 11.71
C PRO A 18 -4.72 -6.06 12.77
N ASP A 19 -3.92 -6.23 13.83
CA ASP A 19 -3.75 -5.25 14.91
C ASP A 19 -3.03 -3.95 14.45
N ALA A 20 -2.56 -3.91 13.20
CA ALA A 20 -1.82 -2.79 12.63
C ALA A 20 -2.16 -2.62 11.14
N PRO A 21 -2.10 -1.38 10.62
CA PRO A 21 -2.30 -1.14 9.20
C PRO A 21 -1.17 -1.81 8.39
N PRO A 22 -1.48 -2.37 7.21
CA PRO A 22 -0.48 -3.07 6.42
C PRO A 22 0.48 -2.10 5.74
N SER A 23 1.67 -2.59 5.38
CA SER A 23 2.68 -1.85 4.63
C SER A 23 2.69 -2.22 3.15
N VAL A 24 3.20 -1.30 2.32
CA VAL A 24 3.44 -1.49 0.89
C VAL A 24 4.94 -1.66 0.66
N GLN A 25 5.30 -2.60 -0.18
CA GLN A 25 6.69 -2.88 -0.53
C GLN A 25 7.08 -2.13 -1.81
N VAL A 26 8.23 -1.46 -1.79
CA VAL A 26 8.78 -0.74 -2.95
C VAL A 26 10.16 -1.30 -3.28
N THR A 27 10.32 -1.77 -4.51
CA THR A 27 11.58 -2.33 -5.00
C THR A 27 12.14 -1.46 -6.12
N VAL A 28 13.39 -1.01 -5.99
CA VAL A 28 14.12 -0.25 -7.03
C VAL A 28 15.57 -0.71 -7.11
N GLY A 29 15.91 -1.41 -8.19
CA GLY A 29 17.24 -2.02 -8.33
C GLY A 29 17.54 -2.96 -7.15
N PRO A 30 18.63 -2.74 -6.37
CA PRO A 30 18.93 -3.54 -5.18
C PRO A 30 18.21 -3.06 -3.91
N GLN A 31 17.46 -1.96 -3.98
CA GLN A 31 16.75 -1.39 -2.83
C GLN A 31 15.39 -2.04 -2.69
N ASP A 32 15.05 -2.39 -1.46
CA ASP A 32 13.78 -3.00 -1.07
C ASP A 32 13.33 -2.29 0.21
N VAL A 33 12.26 -1.50 0.12
CA VAL A 33 11.82 -0.54 1.14
C VAL A 33 10.36 -0.77 1.49
N GLU A 34 10.10 -1.01 2.77
CA GLU A 34 8.75 -1.10 3.32
C GLU A 34 8.21 0.30 3.66
N VAL A 35 7.01 0.60 3.15
CA VAL A 35 6.34 1.91 3.28
C VAL A 35 5.11 1.76 4.18
N GLN A 36 5.04 2.56 5.23
CA GLN A 36 3.89 2.59 6.13
C GLN A 36 2.83 3.60 5.63
N PRO A 37 1.54 3.34 5.89
CA PRO A 37 0.49 4.26 5.48
C PRO A 37 0.50 5.52 6.33
N THR A 38 0.18 6.65 5.71
CA THR A 38 -0.10 7.91 6.44
C THR A 38 -1.56 8.01 6.87
N GLN A 39 -2.43 7.21 6.27
CA GLN A 39 -3.80 7.00 6.70
C GLN A 39 -4.27 5.59 6.32
N TYR A 40 -5.15 5.01 7.12
CA TYR A 40 -5.73 3.69 6.87
C TYR A 40 -7.06 3.49 7.62
N CYS A 41 -7.97 2.71 7.04
CA CYS A 41 -9.21 2.29 7.69
C CYS A 41 -8.95 1.00 8.48
N LEU A 42 -8.80 1.10 9.80
CA LEU A 42 -8.49 -0.03 10.67
C LEU A 42 -9.73 -0.40 11.50
N GLY A 43 -10.28 -1.60 11.30
CA GLY A 43 -11.46 -2.06 12.05
C GLY A 43 -12.70 -1.17 11.92
N GLY A 44 -12.85 -0.48 10.78
CA GLY A 44 -13.94 0.48 10.54
C GLY A 44 -13.72 1.87 11.12
N ASP A 45 -12.59 2.13 11.76
CA ASP A 45 -12.18 3.44 12.24
C ASP A 45 -11.06 4.02 11.34
N GLY A 46 -11.32 5.20 10.77
CA GLY A 46 -10.35 5.89 9.92
C GLY A 46 -9.29 6.61 10.75
N GLU A 47 -8.03 6.21 10.60
CA GLU A 47 -6.90 6.76 11.35
C GLU A 47 -5.90 7.50 10.45
N ARG A 48 -5.29 8.56 10.99
CA ARG A 48 -4.16 9.26 10.37
C ARG A 48 -2.91 9.11 11.23
N TYR A 49 -1.81 8.73 10.60
CA TYR A 49 -0.55 8.47 11.26
C TYR A 49 0.46 9.58 10.95
N SER A 50 1.17 10.03 11.97
CA SER A 50 2.24 11.03 11.80
C SER A 50 3.55 10.33 11.42
N ILE A 51 3.68 9.97 10.14
CA ILE A 51 4.85 9.27 9.60
C ILE A 51 5.51 10.14 8.53
N THR A 52 6.83 10.17 8.51
CA THR A 52 7.59 10.77 7.41
C THR A 52 7.73 9.74 6.28
N PRO A 53 7.21 10.01 5.07
CA PRO A 53 7.38 9.13 3.92
C PRO A 53 8.86 8.88 3.62
N PRO A 54 9.27 7.64 3.27
CA PRO A 54 10.64 7.39 2.83
C PRO A 54 10.90 8.11 1.49
N ILE A 55 12.16 8.51 1.29
CA ILE A 55 12.63 9.12 0.04
C ILE A 55 13.72 8.21 -0.53
N ILE A 56 13.55 7.75 -1.76
CA ILE A 56 14.44 6.81 -2.44
C ILE A 56 15.15 7.54 -3.59
N GLU A 57 16.47 7.52 -3.58
CA GLU A 57 17.25 7.98 -4.72
C GLU A 57 17.28 6.91 -5.81
N VAL A 58 16.97 7.30 -7.04
CA VAL A 58 16.85 6.39 -8.18
C VAL A 58 17.66 6.90 -9.36
N SER A 59 18.22 5.99 -10.16
CA SER A 59 18.82 6.38 -11.43
C SER A 59 17.72 6.67 -12.47
N PRO A 60 18.02 7.43 -13.53
CA PRO A 60 17.17 7.46 -14.71
C PRO A 60 17.01 6.04 -15.28
N ASP A 61 15.90 5.80 -15.95
CA ASP A 61 15.57 4.52 -16.60
C ASP A 61 15.61 3.31 -15.64
N SER A 62 15.20 3.53 -14.39
CA SER A 62 15.16 2.49 -13.37
C SER A 62 13.74 1.97 -13.19
N PRO A 63 13.51 0.64 -13.24
CA PRO A 63 12.22 0.07 -12.90
C PRO A 63 11.95 0.24 -11.39
N ILE A 64 10.74 0.66 -11.08
CA ILE A 64 10.18 0.77 -9.73
C ILE A 64 8.99 -0.18 -9.68
N THR A 65 9.01 -1.13 -8.75
CA THR A 65 7.88 -2.04 -8.51
C THR A 65 7.24 -1.71 -7.17
N LEU A 66 5.93 -1.45 -7.20
CA LEU A 66 5.10 -1.28 -6.01
C LEU A 66 4.37 -2.60 -5.78
N THR A 67 4.43 -3.16 -4.57
CA THR A 67 3.73 -4.38 -4.19
C THR A 67 2.85 -4.12 -2.97
N VAL A 68 1.55 -4.35 -3.12
CA VAL A 68 0.57 -4.23 -2.03
C VAL A 68 0.26 -5.61 -1.43
N PRO A 69 -0.17 -5.68 -0.17
CA PRO A 69 -0.72 -6.92 0.41
C PRO A 69 -1.98 -7.38 -0.32
N GLU A 70 -2.28 -8.68 -0.26
CA GLU A 70 -3.46 -9.29 -0.89
C GLU A 70 -4.76 -8.60 -0.47
N THR A 71 -4.90 -8.21 0.80
CA THR A 71 -6.11 -7.53 1.30
C THR A 71 -6.36 -6.19 0.61
N VAL A 72 -5.31 -5.45 0.27
CA VAL A 72 -5.42 -4.17 -0.46
C VAL A 72 -5.71 -4.44 -1.93
N ALA A 73 -5.08 -5.46 -2.53
CA ALA A 73 -5.33 -5.85 -3.91
C ALA A 73 -6.78 -6.30 -4.15
N GLU A 74 -7.35 -7.08 -3.22
CA GLU A 74 -8.74 -7.53 -3.25
C GLU A 74 -9.74 -6.37 -3.12
N GLN A 75 -9.41 -5.37 -2.32
CA GLN A 75 -10.20 -4.15 -2.16
C GLN A 75 -10.13 -3.23 -3.40
N GLY A 76 -9.05 -3.34 -4.18
CA GLY A 76 -8.75 -2.46 -5.31
C GLY A 76 -7.83 -1.31 -4.89
N TRP A 77 -6.96 -0.88 -5.80
CA TRP A 77 -6.01 0.19 -5.55
C TRP A 77 -5.51 0.84 -6.84
N GLY A 78 -4.90 2.02 -6.68
CA GLY A 78 -4.25 2.76 -7.74
C GLY A 78 -3.02 3.50 -7.24
N VAL A 79 -2.36 4.19 -8.18
CA VAL A 79 -1.19 5.02 -7.92
C VAL A 79 -1.48 6.45 -8.36
N GLN A 80 -1.38 7.38 -7.42
CA GLN A 80 -1.38 8.80 -7.71
C GLN A 80 0.05 9.31 -7.72
N VAL A 81 0.39 10.07 -8.75
CA VAL A 81 1.68 10.72 -8.89
C VAL A 81 1.51 12.17 -8.43
N PHE A 82 2.34 12.58 -7.49
CA PHE A 82 2.35 13.94 -6.96
C PHE A 82 3.67 14.66 -7.28
N ASP A 83 3.62 15.99 -7.21
CA ASP A 83 4.82 16.84 -7.16
C ASP A 83 5.75 16.51 -5.97
N ASP A 84 6.88 17.20 -5.86
CA ASP A 84 7.88 17.01 -4.79
C ASP A 84 7.44 17.53 -3.42
N GLN A 85 6.23 18.07 -3.30
CA GLN A 85 5.68 18.62 -2.07
C GLN A 85 4.41 17.90 -1.59
N LEU A 86 3.94 16.85 -2.29
CA LEU A 86 2.64 16.20 -2.07
C LEU A 86 1.46 17.18 -2.13
N VAL A 87 1.51 18.17 -3.04
CA VAL A 87 0.47 19.19 -3.18
C VAL A 87 -0.37 18.98 -4.44
N GLU A 88 0.25 18.91 -5.61
CA GLU A 88 -0.43 18.73 -6.89
C GLU A 88 -0.39 17.27 -7.37
N VAL A 89 -1.55 16.72 -7.72
CA VAL A 89 -1.64 15.43 -8.45
C VAL A 89 -1.31 15.70 -9.91
N ILE A 90 -0.24 15.09 -10.39
CA ILE A 90 0.27 15.23 -11.76
C ILE A 90 -0.01 13.99 -12.64
N GLY A 91 -0.52 12.91 -12.05
CA GLY A 91 -0.93 11.71 -12.75
C GLY A 91 -1.69 10.74 -11.84
N GLU A 92 -2.47 9.85 -12.44
CA GLU A 92 -3.19 8.79 -11.75
C GLU A 92 -3.21 7.55 -12.65
N VAL A 93 -3.03 6.38 -12.04
CA VAL A 93 -3.07 5.09 -12.72
C VAL A 93 -3.87 4.12 -11.86
N ASP A 94 -4.97 3.60 -12.40
CA ASP A 94 -5.70 2.50 -11.79
C ASP A 94 -4.95 1.18 -12.03
N VAL A 95 -4.86 0.35 -10.99
CA VAL A 95 -4.34 -1.02 -11.10
C VAL A 95 -5.52 -1.97 -11.25
N GLU A 96 -5.36 -3.02 -12.06
CA GLU A 96 -6.41 -4.02 -12.23
C GLU A 96 -6.75 -4.69 -10.87
N SER A 97 -8.03 -4.83 -10.56
CA SER A 97 -8.47 -5.38 -9.28
C SER A 97 -7.91 -6.79 -9.05
N GLY A 98 -7.37 -7.02 -7.84
CA GLY A 98 -6.73 -8.28 -7.47
C GLY A 98 -5.25 -8.38 -7.85
N GLU A 99 -4.71 -7.46 -8.66
CA GLU A 99 -3.27 -7.41 -8.91
C GLU A 99 -2.54 -6.87 -7.68
N THR A 100 -1.48 -7.56 -7.25
CA THR A 100 -0.70 -7.16 -6.08
C THR A 100 0.50 -6.30 -6.42
N SER A 101 0.84 -6.15 -7.71
CA SER A 101 2.04 -5.44 -8.15
C SER A 101 1.77 -4.47 -9.29
N PHE A 102 2.47 -3.33 -9.28
CA PHE A 102 2.49 -2.36 -10.36
C PHE A 102 3.92 -1.90 -10.66
N ASP A 103 4.27 -1.84 -11.95
CA ASP A 103 5.58 -1.40 -12.42
C ASP A 103 5.51 -0.03 -13.07
N VAL A 104 6.47 0.85 -12.75
CA VAL A 104 6.66 2.15 -13.38
C VAL A 104 8.14 2.42 -13.62
N ASN A 105 8.48 3.08 -14.73
CA ASN A 105 9.86 3.49 -14.96
C ASN A 105 10.10 4.88 -14.34
N SER A 106 11.23 5.07 -13.67
CA SER A 106 11.61 6.34 -13.06
C SER A 106 11.66 7.50 -14.06
N SER A 107 11.81 7.24 -15.36
CA SER A 107 11.83 8.26 -16.43
C SER A 107 10.46 8.69 -16.92
N ASP A 108 9.41 7.95 -16.61
CA ASP A 108 8.04 8.25 -17.07
C ASP A 108 7.42 9.43 -16.29
N VAL A 109 8.03 9.82 -15.16
CA VAL A 109 7.57 10.90 -14.29
C VAL A 109 8.43 12.16 -14.47
N VAL A 110 7.79 13.32 -14.67
CA VAL A 110 8.45 14.49 -15.29
C VAL A 110 9.00 15.56 -14.34
N PRO A 111 8.66 15.69 -13.04
CA PRO A 111 9.65 16.27 -12.14
C PRO A 111 10.68 15.21 -11.73
N ALA A 112 11.94 15.63 -11.56
CA ALA A 112 13.00 14.73 -11.11
C ALA A 112 12.83 14.30 -9.64
N ALA A 113 12.08 15.10 -8.86
CA ALA A 113 11.59 14.72 -7.55
C ALA A 113 10.06 14.61 -7.63
N PHE A 114 9.52 13.51 -7.13
CA PHE A 114 8.09 13.22 -7.18
C PHE A 114 7.71 12.28 -6.06
N TYR A 115 6.42 12.20 -5.77
CA TYR A 115 5.88 11.14 -4.92
C TYR A 115 5.01 10.19 -5.73
N LEU A 116 5.13 8.90 -5.46
CA LEU A 116 4.10 7.94 -5.79
C LEU A 116 3.32 7.67 -4.51
N VAL A 117 2.00 7.81 -4.58
CA VAL A 117 1.09 7.51 -3.48
C VAL A 117 0.25 6.33 -3.92
N VAL A 118 0.47 5.18 -3.29
CA VAL A 118 -0.45 4.05 -3.42
C VAL A 118 -1.72 4.43 -2.65
N VAL A 119 -2.87 4.29 -3.30
CA VAL A 119 -4.18 4.61 -2.74
C VAL A 119 -5.08 3.39 -2.87
N GLU A 120 -5.62 2.93 -1.76
CA GLU A 120 -6.64 1.88 -1.73
C GLU A 120 -7.99 2.46 -2.15
N ASP A 121 -8.79 1.67 -2.86
CA ASP A 121 -10.12 2.05 -3.29
C ASP A 121 -11.04 2.32 -2.09
N LYS A 122 -11.87 3.36 -2.24
CA LYS A 122 -12.89 3.72 -1.25
C LYS A 122 -14.02 2.70 -1.23
N GLY A 123 -14.85 2.75 -0.18
CA GLY A 123 -16.07 1.96 -0.09
C GLY A 123 -16.04 0.82 0.93
N THR A 124 -15.08 0.86 1.85
CA THR A 124 -15.03 0.00 3.04
C THR A 124 -15.93 0.57 4.16
N ASP A 125 -15.81 0.01 5.37
CA ASP A 125 -16.53 0.47 6.56
C ASP A 125 -16.27 1.95 6.93
N CYS A 126 -15.18 2.54 6.43
CA CYS A 126 -14.86 3.96 6.62
C CYS A 126 -15.41 4.90 5.53
N GLY A 127 -16.25 4.39 4.60
CA GLY A 127 -16.88 5.18 3.55
C GLY A 127 -15.89 5.69 2.51
N GLU A 128 -15.71 7.02 2.43
CA GLU A 128 -14.76 7.63 1.49
C GLU A 128 -13.30 7.63 1.98
N PHE A 129 -13.06 7.19 3.21
CA PHE A 129 -11.74 7.14 3.80
C PHE A 129 -11.08 5.78 3.50
N SER A 130 -9.89 5.78 2.92
CA SER A 130 -9.14 4.58 2.53
C SER A 130 -7.64 4.70 2.84
N GLY A 131 -6.88 3.63 2.61
CA GLY A 131 -5.43 3.59 2.78
C GLY A 131 -4.65 4.50 1.83
N ALA A 132 -3.57 5.12 2.32
CA ALA A 132 -2.60 5.85 1.49
C ALA A 132 -1.15 5.68 1.96
N TRP A 133 -0.27 5.25 1.04
CA TRP A 133 1.15 4.97 1.28
C TRP A 133 2.02 5.85 0.36
N PRO A 134 2.39 7.06 0.81
CA PRO A 134 3.30 7.92 0.05
C PRO A 134 4.74 7.43 0.13
N VAL A 135 5.42 7.43 -1.03
CA VAL A 135 6.86 7.22 -1.15
C VAL A 135 7.45 8.27 -2.09
N GLY A 136 8.50 8.95 -1.63
CA GLY A 136 9.20 9.97 -2.41
C GLY A 136 10.32 9.36 -3.25
N PHE A 137 10.55 9.91 -4.43
CA PHE A 137 11.64 9.55 -5.31
C PHE A 137 12.42 10.79 -5.72
N ILE A 138 13.75 10.65 -5.78
CA ILE A 138 14.64 11.65 -6.36
C ILE A 138 15.46 10.97 -7.44
N ARG A 139 15.22 11.32 -8.69
CA ARG A 139 15.99 10.85 -9.83
C ARG A 139 17.32 11.61 -9.88
N ALA A 140 18.42 10.91 -9.62
CA ALA A 140 19.76 11.45 -9.75
C ALA A 140 20.04 11.84 -11.22
N GLY A 141 20.54 13.06 -11.43
CA GLY A 141 20.84 13.62 -12.75
C GLY A 141 22.23 13.27 -13.26
#